data_AF-A0A5D0HIB0-F1
#
_entry.id   AF-A0A5D0HIB0-F1
#
_cell.length_a   1.000
_cell.length_b   1.000
_cell.length_c   1.000
_cell.angle_alpha   90.00
_cell.angle_beta   90.00
_cell.angle_gamma   90.00
#
_symmetry.space_group_name_H-M   'P 1'
#
loop_
_entity.id
_entity.type
_entity.pdbx_description
1 polymer ?
#
loop_
_entity_poly.entity_id
_entity_poly.type
_entity_poly.pdbx_seq_one_letter_code
_entity_poly.pdbx_strand_id
1 'polypeptide(L)'
;MNKTFFTLAFVCLFQMSFSQRKDFKEVSIDQLITETQFSSDDTDSIELIWWMPTEYWDVVFSQDDTVSASEKEAIISLLKDYVAVIAVKGKIGLFGGITYSPKDAVEDAMKVKFKDEILELVKEEDYNPDLLNFLSAIKPMLKNMLGSMGENMQILLYKDPGFKKILPVDPYGSDALHFILGDFKAKADLPLGSLLKEKVCKNCSKLLSGKWSYCPYDGTALSAAE
;
A
#
# COMPACT_ATOMS: atom_id res chain seq x y z
N MET A 1 27.93 22.17 -55.68
CA MET A 1 26.75 21.37 -56.08
C MET A 1 26.70 20.16 -55.16
N ASN A 2 25.58 20.04 -54.44
CA ASN A 2 25.31 19.16 -53.30
C ASN A 2 25.65 17.67 -53.53
N LYS A 3 25.98 16.92 -52.45
CA LYS A 3 25.03 16.00 -51.80
C LYS A 3 25.66 15.13 -50.69
N THR A 4 25.10 15.31 -49.49
CA THR A 4 24.73 14.30 -48.49
C THR A 4 25.82 13.44 -47.84
N PHE A 5 26.28 13.96 -46.69
CA PHE A 5 26.44 13.22 -45.43
C PHE A 5 25.21 12.34 -45.16
N PHE A 6 25.41 11.03 -45.00
CA PHE A 6 24.37 10.12 -44.50
C PHE A 6 24.80 9.68 -43.10
N THR A 7 24.44 10.49 -42.10
CA THR A 7 24.61 10.17 -40.68
C THR A 7 23.51 9.19 -40.28
N LEU A 8 23.84 7.90 -40.21
CA LEU A 8 22.95 6.88 -39.65
C LEU A 8 22.97 7.00 -38.12
N ALA A 9 22.17 7.91 -37.57
CA ALA A 9 21.92 7.99 -36.14
C ALA A 9 20.98 6.85 -35.74
N PHE A 10 21.55 5.75 -35.26
CA PHE A 10 20.84 4.66 -34.59
C PHE A 10 20.34 5.18 -33.24
N VAL A 11 19.18 5.83 -33.24
CA VAL A 11 18.47 6.17 -32.00
C VAL A 11 17.89 4.87 -31.44
N CYS A 12 18.67 4.20 -30.59
CA CYS A 12 18.16 3.23 -29.64
C CYS A 12 17.17 3.95 -28.70
N LEU A 13 15.92 4.08 -29.13
CA LEU A 13 14.79 4.27 -28.23
C LEU A 13 14.69 2.98 -27.40
N PHE A 14 15.40 2.95 -26.29
CA PHE A 14 15.08 2.07 -25.18
C PHE A 14 13.69 2.51 -24.70
N GLN A 15 12.64 1.95 -25.31
CA GLN A 15 11.28 2.11 -24.81
C GLN A 15 11.17 1.31 -23.52
N MET A 16 11.64 1.92 -22.43
CA MET A 16 11.28 1.48 -21.10
C MET A 16 9.75 1.56 -21.03
N SER A 17 9.12 0.39 -21.11
CA SER A 17 7.68 0.21 -21.00
C SER A 17 7.27 0.46 -19.55
N PHE A 18 7.24 1.71 -19.13
CA PHE A 18 6.66 2.09 -17.85
C PHE A 18 5.16 1.80 -17.91
N SER A 19 4.67 1.01 -16.96
CA SER A 19 3.23 0.79 -16.83
C SER A 19 2.54 2.13 -16.54
N GLN A 20 1.50 2.46 -17.28
CA GLN A 20 0.75 3.70 -17.08
C GLN A 20 0.00 3.64 -15.74
N ARG A 21 -0.03 4.74 -15.00
CA ARG A 21 -0.83 4.89 -13.77
C ARG A 21 -2.30 5.07 -14.13
N LYS A 22 -3.20 4.54 -13.31
CA LYS A 22 -4.65 4.82 -13.40
C LYS A 22 -4.95 6.20 -12.85
N ASP A 23 -6.05 6.79 -13.32
CA ASP A 23 -6.68 7.89 -12.58
C ASP A 23 -7.26 7.32 -11.27
N PHE A 24 -7.14 8.03 -10.16
CA PHE A 24 -7.62 7.55 -8.86
C PHE A 24 -9.13 7.26 -8.85
N LYS A 25 -9.92 7.92 -9.71
CA LYS A 25 -11.36 7.63 -9.88
C LYS A 25 -11.63 6.26 -10.52
N GLU A 26 -10.65 5.71 -11.23
CA GLU A 26 -10.76 4.42 -11.92
C GLU A 26 -10.13 3.27 -11.11
N VAL A 27 -9.46 3.56 -9.99
CA VAL A 27 -8.86 2.55 -9.13
C VAL A 27 -9.95 1.84 -8.31
N SER A 28 -9.96 0.51 -8.35
CA SER A 28 -10.81 -0.30 -7.50
C SER A 28 -10.27 -0.30 -6.06
N ILE A 29 -11.05 0.25 -5.12
CA ILE A 29 -10.73 0.24 -3.69
C ILE A 29 -10.54 -1.21 -3.19
N ASP A 30 -11.42 -2.13 -3.58
CA ASP A 30 -11.35 -3.53 -3.16
C ASP A 30 -10.05 -4.22 -3.61
N GLN A 31 -9.60 -3.97 -4.85
CA GLN A 31 -8.32 -4.51 -5.33
C GLN A 31 -7.14 -3.90 -4.58
N LEU A 32 -7.18 -2.60 -4.28
CA LEU A 32 -6.14 -1.93 -3.51
C LEU A 32 -6.07 -2.49 -2.08
N ILE A 33 -7.21 -2.66 -1.41
CA ILE A 33 -7.29 -3.29 -0.07
C ILE A 33 -6.72 -4.72 -0.13
N THR A 34 -7.11 -5.50 -1.12
CA THR A 34 -6.62 -6.89 -1.29
C THR A 34 -5.10 -6.93 -1.46
N GLU A 35 -4.51 -5.94 -2.12
CA GLU A 35 -3.06 -5.90 -2.37
C GLU A 35 -2.25 -5.36 -1.17
N THR A 36 -2.90 -4.65 -0.22
CA THR A 36 -2.23 -4.05 0.94
C THR A 36 -2.66 -4.61 2.30
N GLN A 37 -3.62 -5.52 2.32
CA GLN A 37 -4.06 -6.26 3.51
C GLN A 37 -3.52 -7.68 3.52
N PHE A 38 -2.97 -8.08 4.66
CA PHE A 38 -2.30 -9.36 4.85
C PHE A 38 -2.84 -10.02 6.12
N SER A 39 -3.18 -11.30 6.01
CA SER A 39 -3.66 -12.11 7.12
C SER A 39 -2.78 -13.34 7.29
N SER A 40 -2.63 -13.80 8.53
CA SER A 40 -1.96 -15.07 8.84
C SER A 40 -2.86 -16.26 8.49
N ASP A 41 -2.25 -17.37 8.09
CA ASP A 41 -2.93 -18.65 7.85
C ASP A 41 -3.03 -19.51 9.14
N ASP A 42 -2.56 -19.00 10.28
CA ASP A 42 -2.64 -19.70 11.57
C ASP A 42 -4.10 -19.85 12.02
N THR A 43 -4.53 -21.09 12.27
CA THR A 43 -5.90 -21.41 12.65
C THR A 43 -6.22 -21.09 14.11
N ASP A 44 -5.21 -20.88 14.95
CA ASP A 44 -5.36 -20.64 16.39
C ASP A 44 -5.24 -19.14 16.75
N SER A 45 -4.96 -18.30 15.76
CA SER A 45 -4.81 -16.86 15.95
C SER A 45 -5.52 -16.05 14.88
N ILE A 46 -5.78 -14.78 15.21
CA ILE A 46 -6.20 -13.77 14.25
C ILE A 46 -5.09 -12.73 14.18
N GLU A 47 -4.44 -12.64 13.04
CA GLU A 47 -3.35 -11.69 12.80
C GLU A 47 -3.61 -11.04 11.46
N LEU A 48 -3.76 -9.71 11.48
CA LEU A 48 -3.99 -8.92 10.28
C LEU A 48 -3.12 -7.68 10.32
N ILE A 49 -2.50 -7.40 9.18
CA ILE A 49 -1.72 -6.20 8.90
C ILE A 49 -2.35 -5.56 7.67
N TRP A 50 -2.74 -4.31 7.76
CA TRP A 50 -3.24 -3.53 6.65
C TRP A 50 -2.40 -2.27 6.48
N TRP A 51 -1.60 -2.24 5.42
CA TRP A 51 -0.88 -1.06 5.01
C TRP A 51 -1.80 -0.11 4.25
N MET A 52 -1.83 1.15 4.67
CA MET A 52 -2.61 2.20 4.03
C MET A 52 -1.65 3.21 3.40
N PRO A 53 -1.26 3.02 2.12
CA PRO A 53 -0.48 4.04 1.41
C PRO A 53 -1.27 5.35 1.31
N THR A 54 -0.59 6.47 1.10
CA THR A 54 -1.25 7.77 0.85
C THR A 54 -2.25 7.70 -0.29
N GLU A 55 -1.94 6.90 -1.31
CA GLU A 55 -2.74 6.67 -2.50
C GLU A 55 -4.09 6.02 -2.18
N TYR A 56 -4.20 5.26 -1.08
CA TYR A 56 -5.50 4.76 -0.62
C TYR A 56 -6.46 5.90 -0.34
N TRP A 57 -6.00 6.94 0.34
CA TRP A 57 -6.80 8.12 0.66
C TRP A 57 -7.09 8.95 -0.59
N ASP A 58 -6.12 9.06 -1.50
CA ASP A 58 -6.36 9.70 -2.80
C ASP A 58 -7.50 9.05 -3.57
N VAL A 59 -7.53 7.71 -3.60
CA VAL A 59 -8.57 6.90 -4.25
C VAL A 59 -9.91 7.11 -3.56
N VAL A 60 -9.98 6.91 -2.24
CA VAL A 60 -11.22 7.09 -1.46
C VAL A 60 -11.82 8.48 -1.69
N PHE A 61 -11.01 9.55 -1.54
CA PHE A 61 -11.51 10.92 -1.68
C PHE A 61 -11.78 11.31 -3.14
N SER A 62 -11.14 10.68 -4.12
CA SER A 62 -11.46 10.94 -5.54
C SER A 62 -12.84 10.42 -5.96
N GLN A 63 -13.38 9.47 -5.18
CA GLN A 63 -14.66 8.80 -5.42
C GLN A 63 -15.76 9.29 -4.47
N ASP A 64 -15.46 10.25 -3.59
CA ASP A 64 -16.40 10.85 -2.65
C ASP A 64 -16.55 12.36 -2.95
N ASP A 65 -17.69 12.73 -3.56
CA ASP A 65 -18.00 14.12 -3.92
C ASP A 65 -18.29 15.02 -2.70
N THR A 66 -18.37 14.47 -1.49
CA THR A 66 -18.64 15.25 -0.26
C THR A 66 -17.38 15.85 0.38
N VAL A 67 -16.19 15.39 -0.02
CA VAL A 67 -14.91 15.87 0.50
C VAL A 67 -14.34 16.95 -0.40
N SER A 68 -14.03 18.12 0.15
CA SER A 68 -13.41 19.21 -0.61
C SER A 68 -11.95 18.92 -0.94
N ALA A 69 -11.44 19.55 -2.01
CA ALA A 69 -10.03 19.43 -2.40
C ALA A 69 -9.06 19.86 -1.28
N SER A 70 -9.41 20.90 -0.51
CA SER A 70 -8.62 21.37 0.64
C SER A 70 -8.58 20.36 1.79
N GLU A 71 -9.70 19.68 2.08
CA GLU A 71 -9.74 18.65 3.12
C GLU A 71 -8.90 17.44 2.71
N LYS A 72 -8.99 17.02 1.44
CA LYS A 72 -8.15 15.98 0.88
C LYS A 72 -6.66 16.30 1.04
N GLU A 73 -6.23 17.50 0.62
CA GLU A 73 -4.82 17.90 0.71
C GLU A 73 -4.33 17.95 2.17
N ALA A 74 -5.17 18.42 3.10
CA ALA A 74 -4.84 18.42 4.51
C ALA A 74 -4.60 17.00 5.05
N ILE A 75 -5.50 16.05 4.75
CA ILE A 75 -5.37 14.65 5.20
C ILE A 75 -4.14 13.99 4.59
N ILE A 76 -3.91 14.14 3.29
CA ILE A 76 -2.71 13.59 2.63
C ILE A 76 -1.44 14.18 3.25
N SER A 77 -1.41 15.49 3.52
CA SER A 77 -0.24 16.13 4.13
C SER A 77 0.00 15.68 5.57
N LEU A 78 -1.01 15.23 6.30
CA LEU A 78 -0.84 14.66 7.64
C LEU A 78 -0.16 13.28 7.61
N LEU A 79 -0.34 12.54 6.51
CA LEU A 79 0.07 11.13 6.42
C LEU A 79 1.32 10.89 5.56
N LYS A 80 1.64 11.79 4.62
CA LYS A 80 2.70 11.59 3.61
C LYS A 80 4.10 11.31 4.17
N ASP A 81 4.38 11.75 5.40
CA ASP A 81 5.68 11.58 6.04
C ASP A 81 5.75 10.28 6.88
N TYR A 82 4.68 9.46 6.83
CA TYR A 82 4.56 8.22 7.59
C TYR A 82 4.22 7.03 6.70
N VAL A 83 4.59 5.84 7.17
CA VAL A 83 3.96 4.59 6.76
C VAL A 83 2.87 4.26 7.77
N ALA A 84 1.62 4.39 7.35
CA ALA A 84 0.46 4.06 8.17
C ALA A 84 0.12 2.57 8.05
N VAL A 85 0.08 1.88 9.19
CA VAL A 85 -0.25 0.45 9.27
C VAL A 85 -1.34 0.27 10.33
N ILE A 86 -2.39 -0.46 9.97
CA ILE A 86 -3.37 -0.97 10.91
C ILE A 86 -3.02 -2.41 11.22
N ALA A 87 -2.87 -2.77 12.50
CA ALA A 87 -2.55 -4.13 12.92
C ALA A 87 -3.51 -4.61 14.00
N VAL A 88 -3.85 -5.90 13.97
CA VAL A 88 -4.57 -6.58 15.05
C VAL A 88 -3.99 -7.97 15.25
N LYS A 89 -3.88 -8.38 16.52
CA LYS A 89 -3.45 -9.71 16.92
C LYS A 89 -4.36 -10.24 18.00
N GLY A 90 -4.78 -11.50 17.91
CA GLY A 90 -5.58 -12.16 18.94
C GLY A 90 -5.46 -13.67 18.87
N LYS A 91 -5.91 -14.34 19.94
CA LYS A 91 -5.97 -15.81 20.01
C LYS A 91 -7.41 -16.27 19.90
N ILE A 92 -7.63 -17.32 19.11
CA ILE A 92 -8.93 -17.96 18.97
C ILE A 92 -9.04 -19.01 20.07
N GLY A 93 -10.06 -18.89 20.92
CA GLY A 93 -10.36 -19.85 21.96
C GLY A 93 -11.11 -21.07 21.42
N LEU A 94 -11.17 -22.14 22.22
CA LEU A 94 -11.81 -23.42 21.86
C LEU A 94 -13.27 -23.29 21.36
N PHE A 95 -14.00 -22.28 21.86
CA PHE A 95 -15.39 -22.01 21.50
C PHE A 95 -15.56 -20.87 20.48
N GLY A 96 -14.48 -20.49 19.77
CA GLY A 96 -14.50 -19.47 18.73
C GLY A 96 -14.45 -18.01 19.22
N GLY A 97 -14.41 -17.78 20.54
CA GLY A 97 -14.19 -16.45 21.10
C GLY A 97 -12.77 -15.96 20.85
N ILE A 98 -12.59 -14.66 20.59
CA ILE A 98 -11.28 -14.07 20.33
C ILE A 98 -10.81 -13.27 21.55
N THR A 99 -9.58 -13.54 22.01
CA THR A 99 -8.89 -12.69 22.98
C THR A 99 -7.85 -11.85 22.26
N TYR A 100 -8.13 -10.57 22.08
CA TYR A 100 -7.22 -9.64 21.41
C TYR A 100 -6.04 -9.28 22.31
N SER A 101 -4.88 -9.07 21.68
CA SER A 101 -3.68 -8.58 22.35
C SER A 101 -3.85 -7.10 22.68
N PRO A 102 -3.33 -6.63 23.83
CA PRO A 102 -3.37 -5.21 24.16
C PRO A 102 -2.49 -4.39 23.22
N LYS A 103 -2.74 -3.08 23.17
CA LYS A 103 -2.09 -2.14 22.24
C LYS A 103 -0.56 -2.20 22.31
N ASP A 104 0.00 -2.13 23.52
CA ASP A 104 1.44 -2.19 23.78
C ASP A 104 2.08 -3.49 23.25
N ALA A 105 1.42 -4.63 23.43
CA ALA A 105 1.88 -5.90 22.89
C ALA A 105 1.86 -5.94 21.36
N VAL A 106 0.90 -5.26 20.71
CA VAL A 106 0.87 -5.13 19.24
C VAL A 106 1.97 -4.18 18.76
N GLU A 107 2.18 -3.07 19.45
CA GLU A 107 3.26 -2.10 19.15
C GLU A 107 4.66 -2.75 19.24
N ASP A 108 4.92 -3.52 20.29
CA ASP A 108 6.20 -4.22 20.48
C ASP A 108 6.44 -5.33 19.45
N ALA A 109 5.35 -5.99 19.03
CA ALA A 109 5.40 -7.09 18.07
C ALA A 109 5.52 -6.59 16.62
N MET A 110 4.99 -5.40 16.31
CA MET A 110 4.91 -4.88 14.96
C MET A 110 6.19 -4.16 14.53
N LYS A 111 6.77 -4.58 13.41
CA LYS A 111 7.93 -3.94 12.79
C LYS A 111 7.69 -3.75 11.30
N VAL A 112 8.15 -2.62 10.79
CA VAL A 112 8.13 -2.29 9.36
C VAL A 112 9.56 -2.11 8.88
N LYS A 113 9.90 -2.74 7.76
CA LYS A 113 11.21 -2.63 7.13
C LYS A 113 11.06 -2.18 5.68
N PHE A 114 11.83 -1.17 5.29
CA PHE A 114 11.87 -0.62 3.94
C PHE A 114 13.32 -0.29 3.55
N LYS A 115 13.74 -0.62 2.32
CA LYS A 115 15.12 -0.35 1.83
C LYS A 115 16.23 -0.76 2.82
N ASP A 116 16.11 -1.95 3.36
CA ASP A 116 17.00 -2.52 4.38
C ASP A 116 17.02 -1.86 5.77
N GLU A 117 16.20 -0.84 5.98
CA GLU A 117 16.09 -0.12 7.25
C GLU A 117 14.81 -0.50 8.00
N ILE A 118 14.90 -0.68 9.31
CA ILE A 118 13.73 -0.82 10.18
C ILE A 118 13.22 0.59 10.49
N LEU A 119 11.96 0.86 10.17
CA LEU A 119 11.33 2.14 10.43
C LEU A 119 11.04 2.32 11.92
N GLU A 120 11.06 3.57 12.37
CA GLU A 120 10.79 3.91 13.76
C GLU A 120 9.29 4.07 13.99
N LEU A 121 8.74 3.34 14.96
CA LEU A 121 7.38 3.56 15.44
C LEU A 121 7.31 4.94 16.10
N VAL A 122 6.36 5.75 15.66
CA VAL A 122 6.07 7.05 16.25
C VAL A 122 5.17 6.85 17.46
N LYS A 123 5.58 7.40 18.59
CA LYS A 123 4.78 7.33 19.81
C LYS A 123 3.63 8.32 19.74
N GLU A 124 2.51 7.97 20.35
CA GLU A 124 1.31 8.81 20.36
C GLU A 124 1.55 10.19 20.99
N GLU A 125 2.49 10.29 21.94
CA GLU A 125 2.92 11.56 22.56
C GLU A 125 3.59 12.53 21.58
N ASP A 126 4.13 12.03 20.47
CA ASP A 126 4.77 12.81 19.42
C ASP A 126 3.79 13.22 18.31
N TYR A 127 2.53 12.78 18.36
CA TYR A 127 1.54 13.15 17.36
C TYR A 127 1.12 14.61 17.53
N ASN A 128 1.05 15.34 16.43
CA ASN A 128 0.45 16.66 16.44
C ASN A 128 -1.08 16.57 16.69
N PRO A 129 -1.73 17.64 17.19
CA PRO A 129 -3.15 17.62 17.51
C PRO A 129 -4.08 17.24 16.34
N ASP A 130 -3.76 17.68 15.12
CA ASP A 130 -4.59 17.42 13.94
C ASP A 130 -4.55 15.94 13.55
N LEU A 131 -3.37 15.32 13.63
CA LEU A 131 -3.18 13.89 13.44
C LEU A 131 -3.95 13.07 14.49
N LEU A 132 -3.88 13.46 15.77
CA LEU A 132 -4.64 12.81 16.84
C LEU A 132 -6.16 12.86 16.58
N ASN A 133 -6.67 14.02 16.17
CA ASN A 133 -8.08 14.19 15.85
C ASN A 133 -8.49 13.30 14.66
N PHE A 134 -7.67 13.27 13.61
CA PHE A 134 -7.90 12.44 12.43
C PHE A 134 -7.92 10.94 12.78
N LEU A 135 -6.92 10.45 13.52
CA LEU A 135 -6.86 9.05 13.97
C LEU A 135 -8.04 8.67 14.88
N SER A 136 -8.49 9.62 15.72
CA SER A 136 -9.66 9.43 16.58
C SER A 136 -10.96 9.31 15.81
N ALA A 137 -11.07 9.93 14.63
CA ALA A 137 -12.22 9.79 13.74
C ALA A 137 -12.24 8.44 12.99
N ILE A 138 -11.07 7.86 12.69
CA ILE A 138 -10.97 6.58 11.99
C ILE A 138 -11.42 5.40 12.87
N LYS A 139 -11.07 5.40 14.17
CA LYS A 139 -11.37 4.26 15.08
C LYS A 139 -12.86 3.86 15.09
N PRO A 140 -13.82 4.79 15.25
CA PRO A 140 -15.25 4.46 15.15
C PRO A 140 -15.64 3.86 13.79
N MET A 141 -15.04 4.33 12.69
CA MET A 141 -15.30 3.77 11.36
C MET A 141 -14.88 2.31 11.29
N LEU A 142 -13.68 1.97 11.77
CA LEU A 142 -13.19 0.59 11.83
C LEU A 142 -14.11 -0.29 12.68
N LYS A 143 -14.51 0.19 13.86
CA LYS A 143 -15.47 -0.51 14.73
C LYS A 143 -16.82 -0.75 14.04
N ASN A 144 -17.35 0.25 13.34
CA ASN A 144 -18.62 0.11 12.63
C ASN A 144 -18.53 -0.89 11.46
N MET A 145 -17.38 -0.93 10.77
CA MET A 145 -17.16 -1.83 9.63
C MET A 145 -16.85 -3.27 10.05
N LEU A 146 -16.05 -3.46 11.09
CA LEU A 146 -15.44 -4.75 11.45
C LEU A 146 -15.81 -5.22 12.86
N GLY A 147 -16.75 -4.55 13.52
CA GLY A 147 -17.24 -4.90 14.85
C GLY A 147 -16.12 -4.91 15.90
N SER A 148 -16.07 -6.00 16.67
CA SER A 148 -15.08 -6.17 17.74
C SER A 148 -13.64 -6.21 17.22
N MET A 149 -13.40 -6.71 16.00
CA MET A 149 -12.06 -6.70 15.41
C MET A 149 -11.60 -5.27 15.14
N GLY A 150 -12.46 -4.46 14.53
CA GLY A 150 -12.17 -3.06 14.23
C GLY A 150 -11.95 -2.20 15.49
N GLU A 151 -12.63 -2.52 16.59
CA GLU A 151 -12.39 -1.89 17.89
C GLU A 151 -11.01 -2.21 18.48
N ASN A 152 -10.45 -3.38 18.14
CA ASN A 152 -9.16 -3.86 18.64
C ASN A 152 -8.00 -3.64 17.64
N MET A 153 -8.29 -3.05 16.47
CA MET A 153 -7.28 -2.63 15.51
C MET A 153 -6.46 -1.45 16.04
N GLN A 154 -5.14 -1.57 15.96
CA GLN A 154 -4.18 -0.54 16.35
C GLN A 154 -3.68 0.18 15.10
N ILE A 155 -3.83 1.51 15.08
CA ILE A 155 -3.27 2.34 14.01
C ILE A 155 -1.87 2.77 14.44
N LEU A 156 -0.87 2.34 13.68
CA LEU A 156 0.55 2.49 13.95
C LEU A 156 1.18 3.33 12.84
N LEU A 157 1.92 4.36 13.21
CA LEU A 157 2.61 5.25 12.27
C LEU A 157 4.11 5.04 12.38
N TYR A 158 4.75 4.79 11.25
CA TYR A 158 6.19 4.59 11.17
C TYR A 158 6.85 5.72 10.39
N LYS A 159 8.02 6.17 10.85
CA LYS A 159 8.83 7.22 10.20
C LYS A 159 10.23 6.71 9.87
N ASP A 160 10.99 7.53 9.15
CA ASP A 160 12.41 7.28 8.90
C ASP A 160 13.18 7.07 10.21
N PRO A 161 14.12 6.09 10.26
CA PRO A 161 15.06 6.00 11.35
C PRO A 161 16.08 7.14 11.25
N GLY A 162 15.99 8.12 12.14
CA GLY A 162 16.83 9.32 12.13
C GLY A 162 16.72 10.17 10.84
N PHE A 163 17.84 10.65 10.31
CA PHE A 163 17.89 11.60 9.18
C PHE A 163 18.01 10.93 7.79
N LYS A 164 17.68 9.63 7.66
CA LYS A 164 17.97 8.85 6.44
C LYS A 164 17.07 9.17 5.23
N LYS A 165 15.93 9.85 5.41
CA LYS A 165 15.01 10.29 4.34
C LYS A 165 14.70 9.19 3.32
N ILE A 166 14.25 8.01 3.80
CA ILE A 166 13.92 6.87 2.93
C ILE A 166 12.44 6.83 2.56
N LEU A 167 11.59 7.50 3.34
CA LEU A 167 10.19 7.77 3.05
C LEU A 167 10.02 9.00 2.10
N PRO A 168 8.88 9.12 1.39
CA PRO A 168 7.73 8.20 1.38
C PRO A 168 8.02 6.89 0.64
N VAL A 169 7.23 5.85 0.94
CA VAL A 169 7.20 4.62 0.12
C VAL A 169 6.46 4.94 -1.17
N ASP A 170 7.14 4.86 -2.31
CA ASP A 170 6.51 5.01 -3.63
C ASP A 170 5.82 3.69 -4.02
N PRO A 171 4.47 3.61 -4.05
CA PRO A 171 3.77 2.38 -4.42
C PRO A 171 3.91 2.02 -5.90
N TYR A 172 4.52 2.88 -6.70
CA TYR A 172 4.89 2.61 -8.09
C TYR A 172 6.36 2.18 -8.23
N GLY A 173 7.12 2.17 -7.13
CA GLY A 173 8.52 1.77 -7.08
C GLY A 173 8.73 0.26 -7.18
N SER A 174 9.97 -0.17 -7.00
CA SER A 174 10.39 -1.58 -7.04
C SER A 174 10.82 -2.16 -5.70
N ASP A 175 11.00 -1.30 -4.69
CA ASP A 175 11.44 -1.72 -3.36
C ASP A 175 10.27 -2.27 -2.56
N ALA A 176 10.38 -3.51 -2.09
CA ALA A 176 9.32 -4.10 -1.30
C ALA A 176 9.25 -3.52 0.12
N LEU A 177 8.03 -3.47 0.65
CA LEU A 177 7.78 -3.14 2.04
C LEU A 177 7.53 -4.43 2.83
N HIS A 178 8.22 -4.58 3.96
CA HIS A 178 8.17 -5.79 4.77
C HIS A 178 7.55 -5.50 6.13
N PHE A 179 6.68 -6.40 6.57
CA PHE A 179 5.97 -6.30 7.84
C PHE A 179 6.21 -7.54 8.68
N ILE A 180 6.35 -7.35 9.97
CA ILE A 180 6.50 -8.42 10.96
C ILE A 180 5.54 -8.12 12.10
N LEU A 181 4.69 -9.07 12.47
CA LEU A 181 3.80 -8.98 13.63
C LEU A 181 4.02 -10.23 14.50
N GLY A 182 5.04 -10.17 15.36
CA GLY A 182 5.53 -11.37 16.05
C GLY A 182 6.11 -12.39 15.06
N ASP A 183 5.48 -13.55 14.91
CA ASP A 183 5.92 -14.61 14.00
C ASP A 183 5.33 -14.46 12.58
N PHE A 184 4.20 -13.76 12.45
CA PHE A 184 3.59 -13.48 11.16
C PHE A 184 4.43 -12.46 10.38
N LYS A 185 4.76 -12.81 9.12
CA LYS A 185 5.52 -11.96 8.21
C LYS A 185 4.73 -11.74 6.94
N ALA A 186 4.63 -10.49 6.54
CA ALA A 186 3.99 -10.10 5.29
C ALA A 186 4.92 -9.23 4.44
N LYS A 187 4.63 -9.18 3.14
CA LYS A 187 5.40 -8.41 2.17
C LYS A 187 4.44 -7.78 1.17
N ALA A 188 4.56 -6.46 0.99
CA ALA A 188 3.96 -5.77 -0.15
C ALA A 188 4.99 -5.70 -1.28
N ASP A 189 4.72 -6.41 -2.37
CA ASP A 189 5.51 -6.31 -3.60
C ASP A 189 5.07 -5.10 -4.41
N LEU A 190 6.03 -4.22 -4.74
CA LEU A 190 5.79 -3.02 -5.54
C LEU A 190 6.27 -3.23 -6.99
N PRO A 191 5.62 -2.61 -7.99
CA PRO A 191 4.52 -1.65 -7.84
C PRO A 191 3.17 -2.31 -7.51
N LEU A 192 2.28 -1.57 -6.84
CA LEU A 192 0.89 -1.97 -6.61
C LEU A 192 0.16 -2.06 -7.95
N GLY A 193 -0.19 -3.28 -8.36
CA GLY A 193 -0.85 -3.54 -9.64
C GLY A 193 -2.24 -2.91 -9.73
N SER A 194 -2.91 -2.72 -8.59
CA SER A 194 -4.20 -2.01 -8.48
C SER A 194 -4.14 -0.57 -8.96
N LEU A 195 -2.98 0.11 -8.84
CA LEU A 195 -2.77 1.50 -9.26
C LEU A 195 -2.31 1.63 -10.72
N LEU A 196 -2.10 0.51 -11.41
CA LEU A 196 -1.58 0.48 -12.76
C LEU A 196 -2.67 0.11 -13.76
N LYS A 197 -2.67 0.75 -14.93
CA LYS A 197 -3.53 0.34 -16.03
C LYS A 197 -3.21 -1.10 -16.41
N GLU A 198 -4.26 -1.88 -16.59
CA GLU A 198 -4.15 -3.26 -17.03
C GLU A 198 -3.53 -3.36 -18.43
N LYS A 199 -2.94 -4.51 -18.72
CA LYS A 199 -2.36 -4.84 -20.03
C LYS A 199 -3.16 -5.95 -20.68
N VAL A 200 -3.27 -5.92 -21.99
CA VAL A 200 -3.93 -6.99 -22.76
C VAL A 200 -2.85 -7.88 -23.39
N CYS A 201 -2.92 -9.19 -23.16
CA CYS A 201 -2.05 -10.12 -23.88
C CYS A 201 -2.48 -10.20 -25.36
N LYS A 202 -1.57 -9.92 -26.30
CA LYS A 202 -1.89 -9.98 -27.74
C LYS A 202 -2.19 -11.38 -28.25
N ASN A 203 -1.73 -12.43 -27.56
CA ASN A 203 -1.90 -13.82 -27.97
C ASN A 203 -3.21 -14.43 -27.44
N CYS A 204 -3.49 -14.32 -26.14
CA CYS A 204 -4.69 -14.88 -25.53
C CYS A 204 -5.80 -13.87 -25.21
N SER A 205 -5.60 -12.58 -25.52
CA SER A 205 -6.55 -11.48 -25.35
C SER A 205 -7.05 -11.25 -23.92
N LYS A 206 -6.41 -11.85 -22.91
CA LYS A 206 -6.75 -11.65 -21.51
C LYS A 206 -6.28 -10.28 -21.02
N LEU A 207 -7.10 -9.66 -20.17
CA LEU A 207 -6.74 -8.49 -19.38
C LEU A 207 -5.93 -8.95 -18.16
N LEU A 208 -4.76 -8.35 -17.97
CA LEU A 208 -3.74 -8.78 -17.00
C LEU A 208 -3.25 -7.57 -16.20
N SER A 209 -2.70 -7.82 -15.01
CA SER A 209 -2.19 -6.75 -14.16
C SER A 209 -1.09 -5.94 -14.85
N GLY A 210 -1.14 -4.60 -14.70
CA GLY A 210 -0.12 -3.70 -15.22
C GLY A 210 1.29 -3.98 -14.68
N LYS A 211 1.40 -4.61 -13.50
CA LYS A 211 2.68 -4.98 -12.88
C LYS A 211 3.43 -6.09 -13.62
N TRP A 212 2.75 -6.88 -14.46
CA TRP A 212 3.37 -8.00 -15.14
C TRP A 212 4.13 -7.57 -16.40
N SER A 213 5.30 -8.17 -16.59
CA SER A 213 6.11 -8.02 -17.81
C SER A 213 5.77 -9.07 -18.86
N TYR A 214 5.25 -10.23 -18.44
CA TYR A 214 4.88 -11.35 -19.31
C TYR A 214 3.51 -11.90 -18.91
N CYS A 215 2.81 -12.45 -19.88
CA CYS A 215 1.56 -13.17 -19.66
C CYS A 215 1.84 -14.47 -18.87
N PRO A 216 1.20 -14.70 -17.71
CA PRO A 216 1.46 -15.90 -16.92
C PRO A 216 0.91 -17.19 -17.58
N TYR A 217 0.08 -17.06 -18.61
CA TYR A 217 -0.56 -18.19 -19.28
C TYR A 217 0.24 -18.70 -20.49
N ASP A 218 0.86 -17.81 -21.25
CA ASP A 218 1.51 -18.15 -22.52
C ASP A 218 2.92 -17.56 -22.69
N GLY A 219 3.42 -16.81 -21.70
CA GLY A 219 4.77 -16.23 -21.72
C GLY A 219 4.94 -15.05 -22.68
N THR A 220 3.88 -14.58 -23.35
CA THR A 220 3.96 -13.42 -24.25
C THR A 220 4.34 -12.16 -23.49
N ALA A 221 5.31 -11.40 -23.99
CA ALA A 221 5.68 -10.11 -23.41
C ALA A 221 4.49 -9.13 -23.46
N LEU A 222 4.23 -8.44 -22.34
CA LEU A 222 3.13 -7.48 -22.21
C LEU A 222 3.64 -6.05 -22.37
N SER A 223 3.19 -5.36 -23.43
CA SER A 223 3.37 -3.92 -23.57
C SER A 223 2.25 -3.17 -22.84
N ALA A 224 2.47 -1.89 -22.51
CA ALA A 224 1.38 -1.02 -22.08
C ALA A 224 0.28 -1.01 -23.17
N ALA A 225 -1.00 -0.97 -22.77
CA ALA A 225 -2.08 -0.73 -23.71
C ALA A 225 -1.88 0.67 -24.33
N GLU A 226 -1.93 0.75 -25.67
CA GLU A 226 -1.90 2.02 -26.42
C GLU A 226 -3.16 2.85 -26.15
#